data_AF-A0A1C7LTC6-F1
#
_entry.id   AF-A0A1C7LTC6-F1
#
_cell.length_a   1.000
_cell.length_b   1.000
_cell.length_c   1.000
_cell.angle_alpha   90.00
_cell.angle_beta   90.00
_cell.angle_gamma   90.00
#
_symmetry.space_group_name_H-M   'P 1'
#
loop_
_entity.id
_entity.type
_entity.pdbx_description
1 polymer ?
#
loop_
_entity_poly.entity_id
_entity_poly.type
_entity_poly.pdbx_seq_one_letter_code
_entity_poly.pdbx_strand_id
1 'polypeptide(L)'
;MTTGSQDAASWPCLEELDIAPPDISSQYIMAEANNVISWEVPRLKRLIVSADLQHLDKFLERHGSNLIFLDIRNARFPNFDGLELTPILSQLRRLCPDLRHLVFAPNSTGLHCLDEIPLHSSLRYVDIWVTNLDIEACTKTLVDFMASRAIVVRALDSRLIHIRSLPRLLSPTTPSNELPATHNLLGFFIEHKKSCIWLLEGNWPDEQDSQYVEFDSDESVGDSASSNMSDGSSNSGFQLDRQTALAAYRANLETDPDGSDDQSGSNEESPNDDTLSMLGDLVIY
;
A
#
# COMPACT_ATOMS: atom_id res chain seq x y z
N MET A 1 33.41 7.64 25.91
CA MET A 1 32.39 7.43 24.87
C MET A 1 32.32 5.93 24.60
N THR A 2 31.43 5.23 25.29
CA THR A 2 31.15 3.80 25.05
C THR A 2 30.18 3.71 23.90
N THR A 3 30.66 3.31 22.72
CA THR A 3 29.81 2.86 21.62
C THR A 3 29.10 1.60 22.09
N GLY A 4 27.88 1.75 22.60
CA GLY A 4 27.02 0.61 22.89
C GLY A 4 26.80 -0.16 21.60
N SER A 5 27.31 -1.38 21.53
CA SER A 5 26.91 -2.36 20.52
C SER A 5 25.40 -2.52 20.65
N GLN A 6 24.63 -1.91 19.75
CA GLN A 6 23.24 -2.29 19.58
C GLN A 6 23.27 -3.69 18.99
N ASP A 7 23.06 -4.69 19.85
CA ASP A 7 22.95 -6.07 19.43
C ASP A 7 21.85 -6.17 18.38
N ALA A 8 22.19 -6.74 17.22
CA ALA A 8 21.26 -6.93 16.13
C ALA A 8 20.07 -7.77 16.61
N ALA A 9 18.85 -7.25 16.41
CA ALA A 9 17.65 -8.00 16.73
C ALA A 9 17.56 -9.26 15.84
N SER A 10 17.43 -10.44 16.46
CA SER A 10 17.34 -11.72 15.75
C SER A 10 15.91 -12.26 15.82
N TRP A 11 15.33 -12.56 14.66
CA TRP A 11 13.95 -13.02 14.51
C TRP A 11 13.92 -14.29 13.64
N PRO A 12 14.42 -15.43 14.16
CA PRO A 12 14.68 -16.62 13.36
C PRO A 12 13.43 -17.26 12.77
N CYS A 13 12.25 -16.96 13.30
CA CYS A 13 10.96 -17.52 12.88
C CYS A 13 10.10 -16.55 12.05
N LEU A 14 10.54 -15.30 11.84
CA LEU A 14 9.74 -14.30 11.14
C LEU A 14 9.67 -14.63 9.65
N GLU A 15 8.46 -14.82 9.12
CA GLU A 15 8.22 -15.14 7.70
C GLU A 15 7.62 -13.97 6.90
N GLU A 16 7.01 -13.00 7.59
CA GLU A 16 6.37 -11.84 6.98
C GLU A 16 6.74 -10.58 7.78
N LEU A 17 7.16 -9.54 7.06
CA LEU A 17 7.51 -8.24 7.62
C LEU A 17 6.82 -7.15 6.81
N ASP A 18 5.98 -6.36 7.49
CA ASP A 18 5.38 -5.14 6.94
C ASP A 18 5.92 -3.95 7.72
N ILE A 19 6.71 -3.13 7.03
CA ILE A 19 7.30 -1.89 7.53
C ILE A 19 6.87 -0.70 6.68
N ALA A 20 5.86 -0.85 5.82
CA ALA A 20 5.29 0.29 5.11
C ALA A 20 4.52 1.18 6.10
N PRO A 21 4.79 2.50 6.13
CA PRO A 21 4.20 3.39 7.13
C PRO A 21 2.68 3.47 6.98
N PRO A 22 1.91 3.43 8.10
CA PRO A 22 0.52 3.83 8.29
C PRO A 22 -0.18 4.54 7.14
N ASP A 23 0.33 5.75 7.05
CA ASP A 23 -0.19 6.94 6.43
C ASP A 23 0.99 7.79 5.94
N ILE A 24 0.69 8.63 4.96
CA ILE A 24 1.63 9.51 4.23
C ILE A 24 2.36 10.51 5.17
N SER A 25 1.80 10.80 6.35
CA SER A 25 2.30 11.82 7.29
C SER A 25 3.44 11.36 8.21
N SER A 26 3.82 10.07 8.19
CA SER A 26 4.64 9.47 9.25
C SER A 26 6.15 9.58 9.01
N GLN A 27 6.70 10.80 8.90
CA GLN A 27 8.16 10.99 8.73
C GLN A 27 8.99 10.38 9.90
N TYR A 28 8.39 10.27 11.08
CA TYR A 28 9.05 9.76 12.29
C TYR A 28 9.32 8.25 12.29
N ILE A 29 8.60 7.45 11.50
CA ILE A 29 8.75 5.98 11.49
C ILE A 29 9.99 5.54 10.69
N MET A 30 10.49 6.38 9.77
CA MET A 30 11.58 6.04 8.86
C MET A 30 12.94 5.89 9.56
N ALA A 31 13.18 6.61 10.66
CA ALA A 31 14.45 6.52 11.40
C ALA A 31 14.61 5.14 12.08
N GLU A 32 13.53 4.57 12.60
CA GLU A 32 13.53 3.22 13.19
C GLU A 32 13.55 2.13 12.11
N ALA A 33 12.89 2.37 10.97
CA ALA A 33 12.90 1.44 9.84
C ALA A 33 14.32 1.21 9.28
N ASN A 34 15.21 2.21 9.35
CA ASN A 34 16.60 2.06 8.92
C ASN A 34 17.39 1.04 9.76
N ASN A 35 16.97 0.75 11.00
CA ASN A 35 17.62 -0.27 11.82
C ASN A 35 17.33 -1.70 11.34
N VAL A 36 16.30 -1.89 10.50
CA VAL A 36 15.87 -3.19 9.99
C VAL A 36 16.96 -3.87 9.16
N ILE A 37 17.89 -3.11 8.58
CA ILE A 37 19.06 -3.67 7.87
C ILE A 37 19.94 -4.58 8.73
N SER A 38 19.98 -4.31 10.03
CA SER A 38 20.80 -5.08 10.97
C SER A 38 20.13 -6.40 11.37
N TRP A 39 18.81 -6.50 11.21
CA TRP A 39 18.03 -7.62 11.73
C TRP A 39 18.43 -8.94 11.08
N GLU A 40 18.32 -10.02 11.85
CA GLU A 40 18.50 -11.38 11.33
C GLU A 40 17.14 -12.05 11.14
N VAL A 41 16.67 -12.07 9.90
CA VAL A 41 15.38 -12.62 9.49
C VAL A 41 15.55 -13.75 8.44
N PRO A 42 16.22 -14.86 8.79
CA PRO A 42 16.63 -15.90 7.84
C PRO A 42 15.47 -16.65 7.17
N ARG A 43 14.24 -16.55 7.70
CA ARG A 43 13.04 -17.21 7.18
C ARG A 43 12.07 -16.26 6.49
N LEU A 44 12.47 -15.01 6.27
CA LEU A 44 11.61 -14.01 5.66
C LEU A 44 11.21 -14.43 4.24
N LYS A 45 9.91 -14.59 3.99
CA LYS A 45 9.34 -14.94 2.69
C LYS A 45 8.58 -13.77 2.06
N ARG A 46 8.08 -12.86 2.88
CA ARG A 46 7.23 -11.74 2.46
C ARG A 46 7.77 -10.45 3.05
N LEU A 47 8.06 -9.49 2.19
CA LEU A 47 8.45 -8.14 2.59
C LEU A 47 7.47 -7.14 1.99
N ILE A 48 6.89 -6.32 2.85
CA ILE A 48 6.13 -5.13 2.49
C ILE A 48 6.89 -3.94 3.04
N VAL A 49 7.33 -3.06 2.15
CA VAL A 49 8.24 -1.98 2.48
C VAL A 49 7.92 -0.73 1.69
N SER A 50 8.27 0.41 2.27
CA SER A 50 8.23 1.66 1.54
C SER A 50 9.47 1.83 0.65
N ALA A 51 9.29 2.36 -0.55
CA ALA A 51 10.35 2.61 -1.52
C ALA A 51 11.43 3.56 -0.97
N ASP A 52 11.07 4.45 -0.05
CA ASP A 52 11.97 5.40 0.60
C ASP A 52 12.83 4.79 1.72
N LEU A 53 12.73 3.47 1.96
CA LEU A 53 13.62 2.80 2.89
C LEU A 53 15.07 2.92 2.40
N GLN A 54 15.87 3.66 3.16
CA GLN A 54 17.30 3.76 2.89
C GLN A 54 17.94 2.37 3.02
N HIS A 55 18.83 2.05 2.09
CA HIS A 55 19.54 0.77 2.08
C HIS A 55 18.67 -0.48 1.87
N LEU A 56 17.49 -0.33 1.26
CA LEU A 56 16.68 -1.49 0.84
C LEU A 56 17.47 -2.47 -0.02
N ASP A 57 18.35 -1.98 -0.90
CA ASP A 57 19.29 -2.80 -1.68
C ASP A 57 20.12 -3.72 -0.78
N LYS A 58 20.77 -3.18 0.25
CA LYS A 58 21.59 -3.96 1.20
C LYS A 58 20.74 -4.94 2.01
N PHE A 59 19.52 -4.56 2.41
CA PHE A 59 18.60 -5.48 3.07
C PHE A 59 18.27 -6.68 2.16
N LEU A 60 17.94 -6.40 0.90
CA LEU A 60 17.66 -7.43 -0.09
C LEU A 60 18.90 -8.27 -0.44
N GLU A 61 20.11 -7.71 -0.42
CA GLU A 61 21.34 -8.49 -0.58
C GLU A 61 21.52 -9.52 0.53
N ARG A 62 21.09 -9.21 1.75
CA ARG A 62 21.22 -10.10 2.91
C ARG A 62 20.08 -11.12 3.02
N HIS A 63 18.85 -10.71 2.69
CA HIS A 63 17.64 -11.51 2.98
C HIS A 63 16.80 -11.86 1.74
N GLY A 64 17.07 -11.24 0.59
CA GLY A 64 16.25 -11.35 -0.60
C GLY A 64 16.21 -12.74 -1.22
N SER A 65 17.23 -13.58 -0.98
CA SER A 65 17.27 -14.96 -1.47
C SER A 65 16.11 -15.83 -0.99
N ASN A 66 15.48 -15.51 0.15
CA ASN A 66 14.34 -16.27 0.67
C ASN A 66 12.98 -15.64 0.31
N LEU A 67 12.97 -14.45 -0.29
CA LEU A 67 11.74 -13.72 -0.58
C LEU A 67 10.99 -14.36 -1.75
N ILE A 68 9.71 -14.63 -1.51
CA ILE A 68 8.74 -15.14 -2.49
C ILE A 68 7.78 -14.01 -2.91
N PHE A 69 7.55 -13.04 -2.03
CA PHE A 69 6.70 -11.88 -2.24
C PHE A 69 7.43 -10.60 -1.80
N LEU A 70 7.41 -9.59 -2.65
CA LEU A 70 8.01 -8.28 -2.40
C LEU A 70 7.04 -7.20 -2.85
N ASP A 71 6.69 -6.31 -1.93
CA ASP A 71 5.81 -5.18 -2.17
C ASP A 71 6.55 -3.89 -1.81
N ILE A 72 6.89 -3.11 -2.83
CA ILE A 72 7.63 -1.85 -2.74
C ILE A 72 6.68 -0.72 -3.11
N ARG A 73 6.03 -0.14 -2.11
CA ARG A 73 5.12 1.00 -2.31
C ARG A 73 5.82 2.30 -1.99
N ASN A 74 5.58 3.36 -2.76
CA ASN A 74 6.04 4.67 -2.33
C ASN A 74 5.05 5.22 -1.29
N ALA A 75 5.48 5.41 -0.04
CA ALA A 75 4.64 6.03 0.99
C ALA A 75 4.17 7.45 0.63
N ARG A 76 4.86 8.12 -0.30
CA ARG A 76 4.56 9.49 -0.77
C ARG A 76 3.83 9.53 -2.12
N PHE A 77 3.31 8.38 -2.56
CA PHE A 77 2.46 8.32 -3.73
C PHE A 77 1.25 9.27 -3.58
N PRO A 78 0.88 10.10 -4.58
CA PRO A 78 1.42 10.26 -5.94
C PRO A 78 2.29 11.52 -6.17
N ASN A 79 2.60 12.33 -5.13
CA ASN A 79 3.09 13.70 -5.30
C ASN A 79 4.62 13.87 -5.22
N PHE A 80 5.41 12.80 -5.36
CA PHE A 80 6.85 12.88 -5.13
C PHE A 80 7.69 12.32 -6.28
N ASP A 81 8.50 13.19 -6.89
CA ASP A 81 9.46 12.91 -7.98
C ASP A 81 10.69 12.07 -7.57
N GLY A 82 10.72 11.54 -6.34
CA GLY A 82 12.00 11.37 -5.65
C GLY A 82 12.71 10.02 -5.70
N LEU A 83 12.09 8.93 -6.20
CA LEU A 83 12.72 7.61 -6.01
C LEU A 83 12.62 6.67 -7.20
N GLU A 84 13.64 6.69 -8.05
CA GLU A 84 13.78 5.72 -9.14
C GLU A 84 13.79 4.29 -8.56
N LEU A 85 12.73 3.52 -8.83
CA LEU A 85 12.70 2.08 -8.52
C LEU A 85 13.64 1.28 -9.43
N THR A 86 14.09 1.90 -10.53
CA THR A 86 14.95 1.32 -11.57
C THR A 86 16.17 0.57 -11.04
N PRO A 87 16.95 1.07 -10.06
CA PRO A 87 18.11 0.35 -9.54
C PRO A 87 17.75 -0.96 -8.84
N ILE A 88 16.59 -1.03 -8.17
CA ILE A 88 16.13 -2.25 -7.50
C ILE A 88 15.53 -3.21 -8.52
N LEU A 89 14.68 -2.71 -9.42
CA LEU A 89 14.02 -3.52 -10.45
C LEU A 89 15.03 -4.20 -11.37
N SER A 90 16.03 -3.47 -11.86
CA SER A 90 17.09 -4.01 -12.73
C SER A 90 17.93 -5.11 -12.04
N GLN A 91 18.01 -5.09 -10.71
CA GLN A 91 18.79 -6.04 -9.91
C GLN A 91 17.94 -7.15 -9.28
N LEU A 92 16.62 -7.17 -9.54
CA LEU A 92 15.67 -8.07 -8.90
C LEU A 92 16.10 -9.55 -8.97
N ARG A 93 16.62 -9.99 -10.13
CA ARG A 93 17.11 -11.37 -10.32
C ARG A 93 18.28 -11.73 -9.42
N ARG A 94 19.16 -10.77 -9.15
CA ARG A 94 20.33 -10.97 -8.28
C ARG A 94 19.92 -10.93 -6.81
N LEU A 95 19.08 -9.98 -6.45
CA LEU A 95 18.67 -9.72 -5.07
C LEU A 95 17.65 -10.74 -4.56
N CYS A 96 16.66 -11.11 -5.38
CA CYS A 96 15.53 -11.93 -5.00
C CYS A 96 15.30 -13.11 -5.98
N PRO A 97 16.26 -14.04 -6.14
CA PRO A 97 16.22 -15.09 -7.16
C PRO A 97 14.97 -16.00 -7.11
N ASP A 98 14.33 -16.16 -5.95
CA ASP A 98 13.15 -17.01 -5.76
C ASP A 98 11.82 -16.24 -5.77
N LEU A 99 11.85 -14.95 -6.09
CA LEU A 99 10.69 -14.08 -6.09
C LEU A 99 9.63 -14.54 -7.08
N ARG A 100 8.39 -14.74 -6.60
CA ARG A 100 7.25 -15.16 -7.42
C ARG A 100 6.25 -14.04 -7.70
N HIS A 101 6.13 -13.10 -6.77
CA HIS A 101 5.16 -12.01 -6.87
C HIS A 101 5.82 -10.69 -6.46
N LEU A 102 5.85 -9.75 -7.40
CA LEU A 102 6.31 -8.39 -7.18
C LEU A 102 5.11 -7.44 -7.19
N VAL A 103 5.02 -6.55 -6.21
CA VAL A 103 4.07 -5.45 -6.17
C VAL A 103 4.86 -4.15 -6.11
N PHE A 104 4.51 -3.16 -6.92
CA PHE A 104 5.13 -1.84 -6.80
C PHE A 104 4.24 -0.71 -7.30
N ALA A 105 4.59 0.52 -6.91
CA ALA A 105 3.93 1.74 -7.36
C ALA A 105 4.96 2.62 -8.12
N PRO A 106 4.84 2.81 -9.44
CA PRO A 106 5.72 3.69 -10.20
C PRO A 106 5.44 5.16 -9.85
N ASN A 107 6.49 5.99 -9.87
CA ASN A 107 6.35 7.42 -9.56
C ASN A 107 5.80 8.24 -10.73
N SER A 108 5.95 7.76 -11.98
CA SER A 108 5.51 8.47 -13.18
C SER A 108 4.19 7.90 -13.71
N THR A 109 3.46 8.72 -14.49
CA THR A 109 2.17 8.40 -15.12
C THR A 109 2.30 7.40 -16.28
N GLY A 110 3.17 6.40 -16.17
CA GLY A 110 3.45 5.45 -17.25
C GLY A 110 3.99 4.12 -16.74
N LEU A 111 4.00 3.13 -17.63
CA LEU A 111 4.42 1.76 -17.35
C LEU A 111 5.85 1.46 -17.82
N HIS A 112 6.66 2.49 -18.12
CA HIS A 112 8.04 2.33 -18.63
C HIS A 112 8.95 1.52 -17.70
N CYS A 113 8.69 1.54 -16.40
CA CYS A 113 9.39 0.73 -15.40
C CYS A 113 9.25 -0.78 -15.62
N LEU A 114 8.29 -1.24 -16.43
CA LEU A 114 8.17 -2.67 -16.78
C LEU A 114 9.38 -3.17 -17.55
N ASP A 115 9.93 -2.33 -18.44
CA ASP A 115 11.07 -2.70 -19.27
C ASP A 115 12.34 -2.96 -18.43
N GLU A 116 12.42 -2.33 -17.26
CA GLU A 116 13.51 -2.46 -16.29
C GLU A 116 13.49 -3.78 -15.51
N ILE A 117 12.35 -4.48 -15.48
CA ILE A 117 12.27 -5.78 -14.83
C ILE A 117 13.09 -6.75 -15.68
N PRO A 118 14.13 -7.43 -15.17
CA PRO A 118 14.90 -8.39 -15.94
C PRO A 118 14.09 -9.68 -16.16
N LEU A 119 14.52 -10.52 -17.11
CA LEU A 119 13.98 -11.88 -17.21
C LEU A 119 14.26 -12.64 -15.91
N HIS A 120 13.19 -13.06 -15.24
CA HIS A 120 13.23 -13.64 -13.90
C HIS A 120 12.57 -15.02 -13.90
N SER A 121 13.34 -16.08 -13.63
CA SER A 121 12.90 -17.47 -13.85
C SER A 121 11.74 -17.92 -12.94
N SER A 122 11.68 -17.37 -11.73
CA SER A 122 10.67 -17.69 -10.70
C SER A 122 9.50 -16.69 -10.66
N LEU A 123 9.63 -15.52 -11.29
CA LEU A 123 8.60 -14.48 -11.23
C LEU A 123 7.40 -14.93 -12.05
N ARG A 124 6.20 -14.81 -11.47
CA ARG A 124 4.94 -15.24 -12.09
C ARG A 124 3.91 -14.13 -12.11
N TYR A 125 3.95 -13.25 -11.12
CA TYR A 125 2.96 -12.21 -10.92
C TYR A 125 3.63 -10.87 -10.69
N VAL A 126 3.12 -9.84 -11.38
CA VAL A 126 3.50 -8.44 -11.14
C VAL A 126 2.21 -7.64 -10.97
N ASP A 127 2.07 -6.99 -9.82
CA ASP A 127 0.98 -6.04 -9.61
C ASP A 127 1.54 -4.62 -9.55
N ILE A 128 0.89 -3.71 -10.26
CA ILE A 128 1.37 -2.34 -10.43
C ILE A 128 0.27 -1.40 -10.00
N TRP A 129 0.51 -0.61 -8.96
CA TRP A 129 -0.40 0.48 -8.60
C TRP A 129 -0.36 1.55 -9.68
N VAL A 130 -1.50 1.93 -10.24
CA VAL A 130 -1.58 2.91 -11.33
C VAL A 130 -2.43 4.11 -10.93
N THR A 131 -1.96 5.30 -11.29
CA THR A 131 -2.67 6.59 -11.17
C THR A 131 -3.15 7.06 -12.51
N ASN A 132 -4.43 7.45 -12.59
CA ASN A 132 -4.97 8.30 -13.66
C ASN A 132 -4.54 7.88 -15.08
N LEU A 133 -4.46 6.58 -15.35
CA LEU A 133 -4.13 6.07 -16.67
C LEU A 133 -5.42 5.87 -17.48
N ASP A 134 -5.33 6.20 -18.76
CA ASP A 134 -6.22 5.64 -19.75
C ASP A 134 -6.16 4.11 -19.66
N ILE A 135 -7.26 3.51 -19.19
CA ILE A 135 -7.38 2.07 -18.95
C ILE A 135 -7.05 1.29 -20.23
N GLU A 136 -7.43 1.80 -21.39
CA GLU A 136 -7.21 1.13 -22.67
C GLU A 136 -5.72 1.11 -23.03
N ALA A 137 -5.05 2.25 -22.93
CA ALA A 137 -3.61 2.35 -23.13
C ALA A 137 -2.82 1.48 -22.15
N CYS A 138 -3.19 1.52 -20.86
CA CYS A 138 -2.60 0.68 -19.82
C CYS A 138 -2.76 -0.82 -20.14
N THR A 139 -3.98 -1.23 -20.48
CA THR A 139 -4.29 -2.64 -20.80
C THR A 139 -3.45 -3.13 -21.97
N LYS A 140 -3.29 -2.33 -23.03
CA LYS A 140 -2.47 -2.70 -24.18
C LYS A 140 -1.01 -2.95 -23.80
N THR A 141 -0.38 -2.01 -23.09
CA THR A 141 1.02 -2.17 -22.64
C THR A 141 1.21 -3.40 -21.75
N LEU A 142 0.26 -3.67 -20.86
CA LEU A 142 0.29 -4.86 -20.02
C LEU A 142 0.20 -6.15 -20.84
N VAL A 143 -0.70 -6.20 -21.83
CA VAL A 143 -0.86 -7.36 -22.72
C VAL A 143 0.43 -7.63 -23.50
N ASP A 144 1.04 -6.60 -24.08
CA ASP A 144 2.29 -6.72 -24.82
C ASP A 144 3.43 -7.25 -23.92
N PHE A 145 3.54 -6.72 -22.70
CA PHE A 145 4.52 -7.18 -21.72
C PHE A 145 4.29 -8.65 -21.32
N MET A 146 3.05 -9.02 -20.99
CA MET A 146 2.69 -10.40 -20.62
C MET A 146 3.04 -11.40 -21.73
N ALA A 147 2.75 -11.04 -22.99
CA ALA A 147 3.06 -11.86 -24.16
C ALA A 147 4.58 -12.11 -24.32
N SER A 148 5.40 -11.11 -23.97
CA SER A 148 6.86 -11.21 -24.12
C SER A 148 7.56 -12.07 -23.05
N ARG A 149 6.95 -12.25 -21.88
CA ARG A 149 7.64 -12.77 -20.67
C ARG A 149 6.96 -13.94 -19.97
N ALA A 150 5.75 -14.34 -20.38
CA ALA A 150 4.95 -15.38 -19.72
C ALA A 150 4.74 -15.12 -18.21
N ILE A 151 4.63 -13.84 -17.85
CA ILE A 151 4.31 -13.34 -16.51
C ILE A 151 2.89 -12.78 -16.56
N VAL A 152 2.10 -12.97 -15.51
CA VAL A 152 0.80 -12.30 -15.37
C VAL A 152 1.03 -10.94 -14.74
N VAL A 153 0.54 -9.87 -15.38
CA VAL A 153 0.63 -8.52 -14.86
C VAL A 153 -0.75 -7.95 -14.64
N ARG A 154 -0.97 -7.30 -13.49
CA ARG A 154 -2.22 -6.61 -13.18
C ARG A 154 -2.01 -5.17 -12.81
N ALA A 155 -2.86 -4.30 -13.34
CA ALA A 155 -3.00 -2.93 -12.86
C ALA A 155 -3.88 -2.92 -11.60
N LEU A 156 -3.42 -2.25 -10.55
CA LEU A 156 -4.17 -2.00 -9.32
C LEU A 156 -4.50 -0.52 -9.25
N ASP A 157 -5.78 -0.20 -9.03
CA ASP A 157 -6.22 1.17 -8.86
C ASP A 157 -5.61 1.79 -7.59
N SER A 158 -4.81 2.84 -7.77
CA SER A 158 -4.16 3.56 -6.67
C SER A 158 -5.12 4.09 -5.61
N ARG A 159 -6.40 4.33 -5.93
CA ARG A 159 -7.40 4.72 -4.92
C ARG A 159 -7.62 3.64 -3.86
N LEU A 160 -7.28 2.38 -4.17
CA LEU A 160 -7.36 1.23 -3.27
C LEU A 160 -6.04 0.93 -2.54
N ILE A 161 -5.01 1.77 -2.67
CA ILE A 161 -3.66 1.51 -2.10
C ILE A 161 -3.66 1.38 -0.57
N HIS A 162 -4.65 1.98 0.09
CA HIS A 162 -4.86 1.89 1.53
C HIS A 162 -5.29 0.48 1.97
N ILE A 163 -5.89 -0.33 1.07
CA ILE A 163 -6.15 -1.75 1.29
C ILE A 163 -4.85 -2.53 1.02
N ARG A 164 -3.91 -2.48 1.96
CA ARG A 164 -2.55 -3.03 1.82
C ARG A 164 -2.52 -4.50 1.38
N SER A 165 -3.48 -5.28 1.86
CA SER A 165 -3.58 -6.71 1.55
C SER A 165 -4.27 -6.99 0.23
N LEU A 166 -4.71 -5.98 -0.55
CA LEU A 166 -5.47 -6.16 -1.78
C LEU A 166 -4.80 -7.11 -2.80
N PRO A 167 -3.48 -7.00 -3.10
CA PRO A 167 -2.80 -7.93 -4.01
C PRO A 167 -2.94 -9.41 -3.60
N ARG A 168 -3.09 -9.65 -2.29
CA ARG A 168 -3.25 -10.98 -1.69
C ARG A 168 -4.72 -11.41 -1.59
N LEU A 169 -5.60 -10.50 -1.16
CA LEU A 169 -7.03 -10.76 -1.01
C LEU A 169 -7.65 -11.13 -2.35
N LEU A 170 -7.23 -10.42 -3.41
CA LEU A 170 -7.63 -10.67 -4.78
C LEU A 170 -6.43 -11.26 -5.51
N SER A 171 -6.27 -12.58 -5.38
CA SER A 171 -5.09 -13.30 -5.89
C SER A 171 -5.01 -13.28 -7.41
N PRO A 172 -3.80 -13.13 -8.01
CA PRO A 172 -3.63 -13.28 -9.46
C PRO A 172 -3.85 -14.72 -9.95
N THR A 173 -3.96 -15.69 -9.04
CA THR A 173 -4.26 -17.10 -9.36
C THR A 173 -5.75 -17.40 -9.44
N THR A 174 -6.63 -16.39 -9.31
CA THR A 174 -8.08 -16.58 -9.36
C THR A 174 -8.47 -17.23 -10.70
N PRO A 175 -9.21 -18.36 -10.69
CA PRO A 175 -9.61 -19.04 -11.90
C PRO A 175 -10.36 -18.14 -12.88
N SER A 176 -10.14 -18.31 -14.18
CA SER A 176 -10.74 -17.43 -15.20
C SER A 176 -12.27 -17.55 -15.32
N ASN A 177 -12.86 -18.66 -14.85
CA ASN A 177 -14.32 -18.82 -14.74
C ASN A 177 -14.93 -18.07 -13.55
N GLU A 178 -14.11 -17.58 -12.62
CA GLU A 178 -14.53 -16.74 -11.49
C GLU A 178 -14.34 -15.25 -11.79
N LEU A 179 -13.89 -14.89 -13.00
CA LEU A 179 -13.62 -13.51 -13.42
C LEU A 179 -14.45 -13.14 -14.67
N PRO A 180 -14.91 -11.88 -14.82
CA PRO A 180 -14.78 -10.79 -13.85
C PRO A 180 -15.66 -11.00 -12.60
N ALA A 181 -15.18 -10.53 -11.45
CA ALA A 181 -15.90 -10.54 -10.19
C ALA A 181 -16.05 -9.13 -9.63
N THR A 182 -17.11 -8.90 -8.87
CA THR A 182 -17.28 -7.66 -8.08
C THR A 182 -17.21 -8.00 -6.61
N HIS A 183 -16.43 -7.23 -5.85
CA HIS A 183 -16.22 -7.40 -4.43
C HIS A 183 -16.64 -6.13 -3.68
N ASN A 184 -17.27 -6.28 -2.52
CA ASN A 184 -17.45 -5.19 -1.57
C ASN A 184 -16.44 -5.38 -0.43
N LEU A 185 -15.39 -4.57 -0.40
CA LEU A 185 -14.35 -4.59 0.64
C LEU A 185 -14.38 -3.25 1.36
N LEU A 186 -14.74 -3.24 2.65
CA LEU A 186 -14.74 -2.03 3.48
C LEU A 186 -15.57 -0.86 2.87
N GLY A 187 -16.65 -1.18 2.15
CA GLY A 187 -17.49 -0.17 1.48
C GLY A 187 -17.00 0.26 0.10
N PHE A 188 -15.87 -0.29 -0.38
CA PHE A 188 -15.38 -0.11 -1.74
C PHE A 188 -15.91 -1.22 -2.64
N PHE A 189 -16.57 -0.84 -3.74
CA PHE A 189 -16.97 -1.74 -4.81
C PHE A 189 -15.81 -1.90 -5.78
N ILE A 190 -15.26 -3.10 -5.87
CA ILE A 190 -14.03 -3.38 -6.59
C ILE A 190 -14.33 -4.38 -7.69
N GLU A 191 -14.04 -4.01 -8.94
CA GLU A 191 -14.06 -4.93 -10.07
C GLU A 191 -12.71 -5.65 -10.16
N HIS A 192 -12.75 -6.97 -10.14
CA HIS A 192 -11.60 -7.84 -10.30
C HIS A 192 -11.66 -8.54 -11.65
N LYS A 193 -10.68 -8.23 -12.49
CA LYS A 193 -10.45 -8.82 -13.81
C LYS A 193 -9.08 -9.51 -13.84
N LYS A 194 -8.85 -10.31 -14.89
CA LYS A 194 -7.60 -11.06 -15.06
C LYS A 194 -6.35 -10.15 -15.06
N SER A 195 -6.45 -8.98 -15.66
CA SER A 195 -5.33 -8.02 -15.85
C SER A 195 -5.47 -6.75 -15.02
N CYS A 196 -6.50 -6.62 -14.19
CA CYS A 196 -6.70 -5.40 -13.42
C CYS A 196 -7.67 -5.54 -12.24
N ILE A 197 -7.50 -4.64 -11.27
CA ILE A 197 -8.36 -4.48 -10.10
C ILE A 197 -8.68 -2.99 -9.99
N TRP A 198 -9.96 -2.64 -10.14
CA TRP A 198 -10.41 -1.26 -10.21
C TRP A 198 -11.49 -0.94 -9.18
N LEU A 199 -11.47 0.28 -8.67
CA LEU A 199 -12.61 0.82 -7.93
C LEU A 199 -13.72 1.18 -8.94
N LEU A 200 -14.92 0.64 -8.71
CA LEU A 200 -16.12 1.02 -9.42
C LEU A 200 -16.64 2.33 -8.82
N GLU A 201 -16.51 3.43 -9.56
CA GLU A 201 -17.21 4.68 -9.22
C GLU A 201 -18.67 4.56 -9.61
N GLY A 202 -19.58 4.71 -8.64
CA GLY A 202 -20.99 4.99 -8.92
C GLY A 202 -21.74 3.87 -9.64
N ASN A 203 -22.07 2.82 -8.91
CA ASN A 203 -23.44 2.32 -8.76
C ASN A 203 -23.40 1.34 -7.59
N TRP A 204 -23.83 1.80 -6.41
CA TRP A 204 -24.38 0.85 -5.45
C TRP A 204 -25.40 0.02 -6.23
N PRO A 205 -25.43 -1.32 -6.13
CA PRO A 205 -26.60 -2.04 -6.60
C PRO A 205 -27.78 -1.33 -5.94
N ASP A 206 -28.67 -0.76 -6.76
CA ASP A 206 -29.92 -0.21 -6.24
C ASP A 206 -30.49 -1.29 -5.32
N GLU A 207 -30.99 -0.89 -4.15
CA GLU A 207 -31.46 -1.77 -3.07
C GLU A 207 -32.63 -2.71 -3.48
N GLN A 208 -32.85 -2.95 -4.78
CA GLN A 208 -33.91 -3.78 -5.33
C GLN A 208 -33.63 -5.28 -5.32
N ASP A 209 -32.37 -5.74 -5.16
CA ASP A 209 -32.06 -7.18 -5.15
C ASP A 209 -31.56 -7.73 -3.82
N SER A 210 -31.59 -6.94 -2.73
CA SER A 210 -31.53 -7.53 -1.39
C SER A 210 -32.91 -8.04 -1.00
N GLN A 211 -33.36 -9.13 -1.64
CA GLN A 211 -34.17 -10.12 -0.93
C GLN A 211 -33.29 -10.68 0.18
N TYR A 212 -33.18 -9.94 1.29
CA TYR A 212 -32.91 -10.55 2.57
C TYR A 212 -34.02 -11.58 2.74
N VAL A 213 -33.68 -12.85 2.53
CA VAL A 213 -34.49 -13.98 2.93
C VAL A 213 -34.73 -13.77 4.41
N GLU A 214 -35.92 -13.29 4.78
CA GLU A 214 -36.42 -13.33 6.13
C GLU A 214 -36.25 -14.77 6.59
N PHE A 215 -35.32 -14.97 7.52
CA PHE A 215 -35.15 -16.25 8.18
C PHE A 215 -36.34 -16.37 9.13
N ASP A 216 -37.44 -16.93 8.63
CA ASP A 216 -38.62 -17.32 9.40
C ASP A 216 -38.17 -18.20 10.57
N SER A 217 -37.91 -17.54 11.70
CA SER A 217 -37.71 -18.18 12.99
C SER A 217 -39.07 -18.29 13.64
N ASP A 218 -39.93 -19.17 13.11
CA ASP A 218 -41.20 -19.49 13.75
C ASP A 218 -40.94 -20.60 14.81
N GLU A 219 -40.25 -20.23 15.88
CA GLU A 219 -40.23 -21.00 17.13
C GLU A 219 -41.56 -20.78 17.85
N SER A 220 -42.54 -21.61 17.52
CA SER A 220 -43.81 -21.70 18.22
C SER A 220 -43.67 -22.44 19.55
N VAL A 221 -43.29 -21.72 20.61
CA VAL A 221 -43.58 -22.15 21.98
C VAL A 221 -43.83 -20.94 22.87
N GLY A 222 -45.04 -20.80 23.44
CA GLY A 222 -45.22 -19.89 24.58
C GLY A 222 -46.64 -19.42 24.83
N ASP A 223 -47.36 -20.17 25.66
CA ASP A 223 -48.52 -19.71 26.41
C ASP A 223 -48.28 -18.43 27.24
N SER A 224 -49.35 -17.64 27.33
CA SER A 224 -49.80 -16.87 28.51
C SER A 224 -48.95 -15.72 29.09
N ALA A 225 -49.50 -14.52 28.85
CA ALA A 225 -49.88 -13.50 29.84
C ALA A 225 -48.84 -12.84 30.78
N SER A 226 -48.59 -11.57 30.43
CA SER A 226 -48.70 -10.39 31.30
C SER A 226 -47.48 -9.89 32.10
N SER A 227 -47.18 -8.63 31.79
CA SER A 227 -46.80 -7.52 32.68
C SER A 227 -45.32 -7.27 33.00
N ASN A 228 -44.92 -6.10 32.49
CA ASN A 228 -44.22 -5.01 33.18
C ASN A 228 -42.71 -5.08 33.48
N MET A 229 -42.07 -4.04 32.93
CA MET A 229 -40.99 -3.18 33.45
C MET A 229 -39.54 -3.64 33.25
N SER A 230 -38.85 -2.81 32.43
CA SER A 230 -37.44 -2.40 32.48
C SER A 230 -36.40 -3.52 32.41
N ASP A 231 -35.42 -3.50 31.51
CA ASP A 231 -34.36 -2.49 31.45
C ASP A 231 -33.42 -2.89 30.31
N GLY A 232 -32.67 -1.92 29.78
CA GLY A 232 -31.37 -2.18 29.18
C GLY A 232 -31.29 -2.73 27.75
N SER A 233 -30.61 -1.94 26.91
CA SER A 233 -29.84 -2.34 25.73
C SER A 233 -30.51 -2.08 24.37
N SER A 234 -30.71 -0.79 24.07
CA SER A 234 -30.68 -0.34 22.68
C SER A 234 -29.23 -0.37 22.22
N ASN A 235 -28.85 -1.51 21.66
CA ASN A 235 -27.65 -1.70 20.87
C ASN A 235 -27.76 -0.79 19.63
N SER A 236 -27.45 0.50 19.77
CA SER A 236 -27.31 1.41 18.64
C SER A 236 -26.01 1.04 17.93
N GLY A 237 -26.10 0.07 17.02
CA GLY A 237 -25.09 -0.09 15.98
C GLY A 237 -24.94 1.27 15.31
N PHE A 238 -23.79 1.91 15.50
CA PHE A 238 -23.44 3.16 14.83
C PHE A 238 -23.36 2.86 13.34
N GLN A 239 -24.50 2.94 12.67
CA GLN A 239 -24.58 2.98 11.23
C GLN A 239 -24.11 4.39 10.86
N LEU A 240 -22.81 4.51 10.61
CA LEU A 240 -22.19 5.77 10.22
C LEU A 240 -22.82 6.20 8.90
N ASP A 241 -23.68 7.22 8.97
CA ASP A 241 -24.41 7.73 7.82
C ASP A 241 -23.43 8.15 6.70
N ARG A 242 -23.82 7.84 5.46
CA ARG A 242 -23.00 8.01 4.25
C ARG A 242 -22.47 9.43 4.09
N GLN A 243 -23.31 10.43 4.38
CA GLN A 243 -22.93 11.83 4.32
C GLN A 243 -21.90 12.17 5.41
N THR A 244 -22.01 11.56 6.58
CA THR A 244 -21.08 11.76 7.69
C THR A 244 -19.70 11.15 7.40
N ALA A 245 -19.64 9.95 6.82
CA ALA A 245 -18.38 9.32 6.43
C ALA A 245 -17.66 10.08 5.30
N LEU A 246 -18.39 10.53 4.28
CA LEU A 246 -17.84 11.33 3.18
C LEU A 246 -17.44 12.74 3.63
N ALA A 247 -18.18 13.34 4.56
CA ALA A 247 -17.83 14.63 5.14
C ALA A 247 -16.55 14.54 6.00
N ALA A 248 -16.39 13.48 6.80
CA ALA A 248 -15.17 13.24 7.57
C ALA A 248 -13.95 13.03 6.66
N TYR A 249 -14.11 12.30 5.56
CA TYR A 249 -13.04 12.10 4.58
C TYR A 249 -12.64 13.41 3.87
N ARG A 250 -13.61 14.25 3.48
CA ARG A 250 -13.34 15.57 2.87
C ARG A 250 -12.70 16.55 3.86
N ALA A 251 -13.17 16.58 5.10
CA ALA A 251 -12.61 17.44 6.14
C ALA A 251 -11.12 17.14 6.40
N ASN A 252 -10.72 15.87 6.32
CA ASN A 252 -9.32 15.48 6.45
C ASN A 252 -8.44 15.81 5.23
N LEU A 253 -9.05 16.05 4.05
CA LEU A 253 -8.35 16.48 2.83
C LEU A 253 -8.23 18.01 2.73
N GLU A 254 -9.11 18.76 3.39
CA GLU A 254 -9.13 20.23 3.34
C GLU A 254 -8.36 20.90 4.50
N THR A 255 -7.96 20.14 5.52
CA THR A 255 -7.04 20.64 6.57
C THR A 255 -5.57 20.55 6.14
N ASP A 256 -5.19 21.33 5.14
CA ASP A 256 -3.82 21.83 5.00
C ASP A 256 -3.79 23.24 5.60
N PRO A 257 -3.05 23.49 6.70
CA PRO A 257 -2.81 24.84 7.19
C PRO A 257 -1.62 25.46 6.42
N ASP A 258 -1.81 26.73 6.04
CA ASP A 258 -0.86 27.66 5.40
C ASP A 258 -0.55 27.41 3.91
N GLY A 259 -0.90 28.29 2.96
CA GLY A 259 -1.34 29.68 3.10
C GLY A 259 -0.19 30.64 3.40
N SER A 260 0.74 30.82 2.45
CA SER A 260 1.50 32.08 2.37
C SER A 260 1.89 32.38 0.92
N ASP A 261 1.04 33.20 0.28
CA ASP A 261 1.46 34.17 -0.72
C ASP A 261 2.45 35.15 -0.07
N ASP A 262 3.63 35.36 -0.66
CA ASP A 262 4.18 36.71 -0.78
C ASP A 262 5.36 36.82 -1.77
N GLN A 263 5.13 37.72 -2.73
CA GLN A 263 6.02 38.73 -3.28
C GLN A 263 7.30 38.39 -4.10
N SER A 264 7.20 38.89 -5.33
CA SER A 264 8.21 39.42 -6.23
C SER A 264 9.40 40.11 -5.56
N GLY A 265 10.61 39.85 -6.06
CA GLY A 265 11.80 40.64 -5.75
C GLY A 265 13.00 40.26 -6.62
N SER A 266 13.25 41.04 -7.66
CA SER A 266 14.48 41.07 -8.44
C SER A 266 15.63 41.71 -7.65
N ASN A 267 16.82 41.10 -7.63
CA ASN A 267 18.12 41.70 -8.02
C ASN A 267 19.35 40.93 -7.51
N GLU A 268 20.34 40.88 -8.41
CA GLU A 268 21.79 41.09 -8.22
C GLU A 268 22.67 40.14 -7.37
N GLU A 269 23.69 39.63 -8.07
CA GLU A 269 25.13 39.52 -7.72
C GLU A 269 25.59 39.00 -6.34
N SER A 270 26.34 37.88 -6.41
CA SER A 270 27.51 37.40 -5.65
C SER A 270 28.37 38.43 -4.86
N PRO A 271 29.44 38.03 -4.09
CA PRO A 271 29.77 36.77 -3.39
C PRO A 271 30.30 36.97 -1.93
N ASN A 272 30.65 35.86 -1.25
CA ASN A 272 31.54 35.71 -0.08
C ASN A 272 31.11 36.35 1.26
N ASP A 273 31.07 35.58 2.35
CA ASP A 273 32.19 35.56 3.33
C ASP A 273 32.01 34.46 4.38
N ASP A 274 33.16 33.95 4.83
CA ASP A 274 33.35 33.05 5.95
C ASP A 274 32.88 33.70 7.27
N THR A 275 32.29 32.92 8.19
CA THR A 275 32.54 33.13 9.62
C THR A 275 32.19 31.92 10.48
N LEU A 276 33.17 31.59 11.33
CA LEU A 276 33.26 30.53 12.31
C LEU A 276 32.38 30.74 13.56
N SER A 277 32.03 29.59 14.14
CA SER A 277 31.94 29.29 15.58
C SER A 277 30.79 29.88 16.41
N MET A 278 30.05 29.02 17.12
CA MET A 278 30.20 28.86 18.58
C MET A 278 29.27 27.78 19.14
N LEU A 279 29.76 27.23 20.26
CA LEU A 279 29.28 26.10 21.05
C LEU A 279 27.90 26.31 21.68
N GLY A 280 27.22 25.21 21.99
CA GLY A 280 26.08 25.19 22.91
C GLY A 280 25.66 23.76 23.26
N ASP A 281 26.25 23.23 24.33
CA ASP A 281 25.84 21.99 24.99
C ASP A 281 24.37 22.02 25.40
N LEU A 282 23.64 20.92 25.17
CA LEU A 282 22.34 20.68 25.83
C LEU A 282 22.27 19.25 26.35
N VAL A 283 22.35 19.15 27.68
CA VAL A 283 22.05 17.97 28.50
C VAL A 283 20.54 17.92 28.73
N ILE A 284 19.89 16.78 28.53
CA ILE A 284 18.55 16.50 29.06
C ILE A 284 18.53 15.10 29.69
N TYR A 285 17.89 15.06 30.87
CA TYR A 285 17.72 13.96 31.82
C TYR A 285 16.94 12.77 31.30
#